data_AF-A0A7W9QNL9-F1
#
_entry.id   AF-A0A7W9QNL9-F1
#
_cell.length_a   1.000
_cell.length_b   1.000
_cell.length_c   1.000
_cell.angle_alpha   90.00
_cell.angle_beta   90.00
_cell.angle_gamma   90.00
#
_symmetry.space_group_name_H-M   'P 1'
#
loop_
_entity.id
_entity.type
_entity.pdbx_description
1 polymer ?
#
loop_
_entity_poly.entity_id
_entity_poly.type
_entity_poly.pdbx_seq_one_letter_code
_entity_poly.pdbx_strand_id
1 'polypeptide(L)'
;MSAGLTLRRHFRLGIIKALGPSTAGVLLLFAIYQMAIGAPWTALAGAALAGLATLATWLALHRGDGRMDPLLSLSWLLGSALACHALRHAAVPWLYLVMMSNFFVVTRHVALACNATLIAVLLVVTPSTLGAEHFFSLLAVSLLITGLGYMLALRVEGDRVQLEQLASHDSLTGLPNRRMLERSLSQRVADPRRATRRHGLIVLDIDHFKEVNDLYGHAEGDRVLTELAALLRAQVRAPDEVFRFGGEEFVVVARLQSATELSAFARRLHDAARTALRGPNGTITVSLGAAMLCDEVQWHDWFSRADTALYQAKNSGRDRYVIAEDVAQD
;
A
#
# COMPACT_ATOMS: atom_id res chain seq x y z
N MET A 1 -3.88 -0.33 5.61
CA MET A 1 -3.21 -1.11 4.53
C MET A 1 -3.35 -0.49 3.12
N SER A 2 -4.23 0.50 2.89
CA SER A 2 -4.60 0.95 1.53
C SER A 2 -3.57 1.85 0.82
N ALA A 3 -2.90 2.75 1.55
CA ALA A 3 -2.03 3.76 0.94
C ALA A 3 -0.63 3.24 0.51
N GLY A 4 -0.12 2.21 1.19
CA GLY A 4 1.08 1.48 0.74
C GLY A 4 0.78 0.68 -0.53
N LEU A 5 -0.37 0.01 -0.59
CA LEU A 5 -0.80 -0.73 -1.78
C LEU A 5 -0.93 0.19 -3.02
N THR A 6 -1.45 1.40 -2.87
CA THR A 6 -1.51 2.39 -3.96
C THR A 6 -0.12 2.85 -4.39
N LEU A 7 0.78 3.24 -3.49
CA LEU A 7 2.12 3.70 -3.88
C LEU A 7 2.94 2.60 -4.59
N ARG A 8 2.83 1.34 -4.12
CA ARG A 8 3.44 0.17 -4.78
C ARG A 8 2.89 -0.02 -6.18
N ARG A 9 1.57 0.10 -6.33
CA ARG A 9 0.87 0.04 -7.62
C ARG A 9 1.33 1.17 -8.55
N HIS A 10 1.47 2.40 -8.06
CA HIS A 10 1.94 3.54 -8.86
C HIS A 10 3.39 3.39 -9.33
N PHE A 11 4.31 3.01 -8.43
CA PHE A 11 5.71 2.81 -8.78
C PHE A 11 5.89 1.63 -9.76
N ARG A 12 5.24 0.49 -9.48
CA ARG A 12 5.24 -0.69 -10.35
C ARG A 12 4.66 -0.39 -11.72
N LEU A 13 3.51 0.29 -11.79
CA LEU A 13 2.92 0.69 -13.06
C LEU A 13 3.79 1.71 -13.80
N GLY A 14 4.50 2.59 -13.10
CA GLY A 14 5.50 3.48 -13.70
C GLY A 14 6.63 2.72 -14.40
N ILE A 15 7.16 1.69 -13.74
CA ILE A 15 8.17 0.78 -14.30
C ILE A 15 7.63 0.04 -15.52
N ILE A 16 6.41 -0.53 -15.43
CA ILE A 16 5.77 -1.26 -16.55
C ILE A 16 5.49 -0.31 -17.74
N LYS A 17 5.08 0.94 -17.49
CA LYS A 17 4.88 1.96 -18.54
C LYS A 17 6.15 2.26 -19.32
N ALA A 18 7.31 2.21 -18.66
CA ALA A 18 8.59 2.45 -19.31
C ALA A 18 9.12 1.19 -20.02
N LEU A 19 9.23 0.08 -19.29
CA LEU A 19 9.86 -1.15 -19.79
C LEU A 19 9.00 -1.91 -20.81
N GLY A 20 7.67 -1.89 -20.68
CA GLY A 20 6.76 -2.62 -21.55
C GLY A 20 6.87 -2.22 -23.02
N PRO A 21 6.68 -0.93 -23.37
CA PRO A 21 6.84 -0.45 -24.74
C PRO A 21 8.26 -0.61 -25.28
N SER A 22 9.29 -0.37 -24.46
CA SER A 22 10.68 -0.60 -24.87
C SER A 22 10.94 -2.06 -25.22
N THR A 23 10.39 -3.00 -24.44
CA THR A 23 10.49 -4.44 -24.74
C THR A 23 9.83 -4.77 -26.07
N ALA A 24 8.59 -4.31 -26.29
CA ALA A 24 7.86 -4.57 -27.51
C ALA A 24 8.61 -4.02 -28.74
N GLY A 25 9.18 -2.81 -28.63
CA GLY A 25 10.01 -2.21 -29.67
C GLY A 25 11.27 -3.04 -29.99
N VAL A 26 12.01 -3.48 -28.97
CA VAL A 26 13.21 -4.32 -29.17
C VAL A 26 12.85 -5.66 -29.83
N LEU A 27 11.78 -6.33 -29.39
CA LEU A 27 11.32 -7.60 -29.99
C LEU A 27 10.85 -7.42 -31.43
N LEU A 28 10.22 -6.28 -31.76
CA LEU A 28 9.80 -5.96 -33.12
C LEU A 28 11.00 -5.69 -34.03
N LEU A 29 12.00 -4.93 -33.56
CA LEU A 29 13.24 -4.71 -34.31
C LEU A 29 13.98 -6.03 -34.55
N PHE A 30 14.03 -6.91 -33.54
CA PHE A 30 14.57 -8.26 -33.68
C PHE A 30 13.80 -9.07 -34.74
N ALA A 31 12.47 -9.02 -34.74
CA ALA A 31 11.65 -9.70 -35.74
C ALA A 31 11.90 -9.18 -37.16
N ILE A 32 12.02 -7.86 -37.34
CA ILE A 32 12.33 -7.23 -38.64
C ILE A 32 13.72 -7.68 -39.13
N TYR A 33 14.71 -7.68 -38.25
CA TYR A 33 16.05 -8.17 -38.58
C TYR A 33 16.03 -9.64 -39.02
N GLN A 34 15.34 -10.51 -38.28
CA GLN A 34 15.20 -11.92 -38.63
C GLN A 34 14.48 -12.14 -39.97
N MET A 35 13.52 -11.29 -40.31
CA MET A 35 12.87 -11.32 -41.63
C MET A 35 13.85 -10.92 -42.74
N ALA A 36 14.67 -9.89 -42.51
CA ALA A 36 15.64 -9.40 -43.48
C ALA A 36 16.74 -10.43 -43.80
N ILE A 37 17.14 -11.27 -42.84
CA ILE A 37 18.11 -12.36 -43.05
C ILE A 37 17.47 -13.67 -43.52
N GLY A 38 16.17 -13.68 -43.87
CA GLY A 38 15.48 -14.83 -44.44
C GLY A 38 15.03 -15.90 -43.44
N ALA A 39 14.80 -15.55 -42.17
CA ALA A 39 14.36 -16.48 -41.11
C ALA A 39 12.90 -16.20 -40.66
N PRO A 40 11.89 -16.48 -41.50
CA PRO A 40 10.51 -16.00 -41.32
C PRO A 40 9.83 -16.57 -40.06
N TRP A 41 10.13 -17.81 -39.68
CA TRP A 41 9.55 -18.43 -38.48
C TRP A 41 10.04 -17.76 -37.18
N THR A 42 11.33 -17.42 -37.11
CA THR A 42 11.88 -16.68 -35.96
C THR A 42 11.38 -15.23 -35.92
N ALA A 43 11.19 -14.62 -37.08
CA ALA A 43 10.58 -13.29 -37.19
C ALA A 43 9.13 -13.28 -36.70
N LEU A 44 8.33 -14.26 -37.11
CA LEU A 44 6.94 -14.41 -36.66
C LEU A 44 6.87 -14.64 -35.15
N ALA A 45 7.73 -15.49 -34.60
CA ALA A 45 7.81 -15.70 -33.15
C ALA A 45 8.19 -14.42 -32.40
N GLY A 46 9.16 -13.64 -32.90
CA GLY A 46 9.53 -12.35 -32.33
C GLY A 46 8.39 -11.33 -32.34
N ALA A 47 7.66 -11.25 -33.46
CA ALA A 47 6.48 -10.37 -33.60
C ALA A 47 5.34 -10.79 -32.65
N ALA A 48 5.10 -12.09 -32.50
CA ALA A 48 4.12 -12.61 -31.55
C ALA A 48 4.48 -12.27 -30.09
N LEU A 49 5.76 -12.37 -29.73
CA LEU A 49 6.24 -11.97 -28.40
C LEU A 49 6.17 -10.46 -28.17
N ALA A 50 6.42 -9.64 -29.19
CA ALA A 50 6.19 -8.19 -29.12
C ALA A 50 4.70 -7.87 -28.88
N GLY A 51 3.80 -8.60 -29.54
CA GLY A 51 2.35 -8.54 -29.31
C GLY A 51 1.98 -8.94 -27.89
N LEU A 52 2.56 -10.02 -27.37
CA LEU A 52 2.35 -10.47 -25.99
C LEU A 52 2.84 -9.43 -24.96
N ALA A 53 4.02 -8.85 -25.16
CA ALA A 53 4.56 -7.79 -24.28
C ALA A 53 3.66 -6.55 -24.30
N THR A 54 3.15 -6.16 -25.47
CA THR A 54 2.20 -5.05 -25.63
C THR A 54 0.88 -5.33 -24.92
N LEU A 55 0.32 -6.53 -25.10
CA LEU A 55 -0.92 -6.96 -24.45
C LEU A 55 -0.76 -7.03 -22.92
N ALA A 56 0.34 -7.62 -22.43
CA ALA A 56 0.65 -7.70 -21.01
C ALA A 56 0.78 -6.31 -20.38
N THR A 57 1.47 -5.38 -21.07
CA THR A 57 1.58 -3.98 -20.66
C THR A 57 0.20 -3.31 -20.63
N TRP A 58 -0.60 -3.45 -21.68
CA TRP A 58 -1.94 -2.87 -21.76
C TRP A 58 -2.85 -3.40 -20.64
N LEU A 59 -2.86 -4.72 -20.41
CA LEU A 59 -3.64 -5.37 -19.35
C LEU A 59 -3.20 -4.90 -17.96
N ALA A 60 -1.88 -4.81 -17.72
CA ALA A 60 -1.33 -4.35 -16.46
C ALA A 60 -1.76 -2.90 -16.17
N LEU A 61 -1.80 -2.03 -17.18
CA LEU A 61 -2.25 -0.64 -17.04
C LEU A 61 -3.76 -0.50 -16.83
N HIS A 62 -4.58 -1.33 -17.48
CA HIS A 62 -6.04 -1.25 -17.38
C HIS A 62 -6.61 -1.91 -16.13
N ARG A 63 -6.07 -3.09 -15.74
CA ARG A 63 -6.54 -3.79 -14.52
C ARG A 63 -5.84 -3.27 -13.27
N GLY A 64 -4.54 -3.03 -13.34
CA GLY A 64 -3.70 -2.54 -12.24
C GLY A 64 -3.66 -3.42 -10.98
N ASP A 65 -4.23 -4.62 -11.00
CA ASP A 65 -4.27 -5.58 -9.89
C ASP A 65 -2.96 -6.37 -9.73
N GLY A 66 -2.04 -6.28 -10.70
CA GLY A 66 -0.72 -6.93 -10.69
C GLY A 66 -0.76 -8.43 -10.98
N ARG A 67 -1.94 -9.00 -11.25
CA ARG A 67 -2.07 -10.44 -11.57
C ARG A 67 -1.44 -10.79 -12.92
N MET A 68 -1.35 -9.80 -13.81
CA MET A 68 -0.83 -9.96 -15.16
C MET A 68 0.67 -9.65 -15.27
N ASP A 69 1.32 -9.19 -14.19
CA ASP A 69 2.75 -8.86 -14.18
C ASP A 69 3.64 -10.06 -14.59
N PRO A 70 3.33 -11.32 -14.18
CA PRO A 70 4.09 -12.48 -14.64
C PRO A 70 4.01 -12.73 -16.15
N LEU A 71 2.97 -12.26 -16.85
CA LEU A 71 2.88 -12.40 -18.31
C LEU A 71 3.95 -11.56 -19.02
N LEU A 72 4.31 -10.40 -18.47
CA LEU A 72 5.38 -9.58 -19.00
C LEU A 72 6.73 -10.27 -18.82
N SER A 73 7.03 -10.79 -17.62
CA SER A 73 8.22 -11.60 -17.37
C SER A 73 8.27 -12.87 -18.22
N LEU A 74 7.12 -13.50 -18.50
CA LEU A 74 7.04 -14.63 -19.41
C LEU A 74 7.42 -14.25 -20.84
N SER A 75 6.97 -13.10 -21.33
CA SER A 75 7.35 -12.62 -22.66
C SER A 75 8.86 -12.37 -22.77
N TRP A 76 9.48 -11.85 -21.70
CA TRP A 76 10.95 -11.69 -21.61
C TRP A 76 11.69 -13.02 -21.58
N LEU A 77 11.17 -14.00 -20.84
CA LEU A 77 11.77 -15.34 -20.75
C LEU A 77 11.73 -16.05 -22.10
N LEU A 78 10.57 -16.03 -22.78
CA LEU A 78 10.41 -16.61 -24.11
C LEU A 78 11.22 -15.86 -25.17
N GLY A 79 11.28 -14.53 -25.09
CA GLY A 79 12.11 -13.69 -25.97
C GLY A 79 13.60 -13.97 -25.81
N SER A 80 14.05 -14.17 -24.57
CA SER A 80 15.44 -14.55 -24.28
C SER A 80 15.78 -15.92 -24.85
N ALA A 81 14.87 -16.90 -24.71
CA ALA A 81 15.05 -18.23 -25.29
C ALA A 81 15.10 -18.19 -26.83
N LEU A 82 14.23 -17.40 -27.47
CA LEU A 82 14.21 -17.21 -28.92
C LEU A 82 15.49 -16.52 -29.41
N ALA A 83 15.95 -15.48 -28.72
CA ALA A 83 17.20 -14.79 -29.05
C ALA A 83 18.40 -15.73 -28.91
N CYS A 84 18.47 -16.52 -27.83
CA CYS A 84 19.46 -17.57 -27.64
C CYS A 84 19.48 -18.59 -28.79
N HIS A 85 18.31 -19.00 -29.27
CA HIS A 85 18.22 -19.92 -30.41
C HIS A 85 18.71 -19.29 -31.72
N ALA A 86 18.30 -18.04 -32.01
CA ALA A 86 18.59 -17.37 -33.28
C ALA A 86 20.00 -16.77 -33.37
N LEU A 87 20.47 -16.14 -32.29
CA LEU A 87 21.72 -15.37 -32.24
C LEU A 87 22.84 -16.08 -31.45
N ARG A 88 22.54 -17.22 -30.84
CA ARG A 88 23.49 -18.02 -30.05
C ARG A 88 24.15 -17.16 -28.95
N HIS A 89 25.48 -17.09 -28.93
CA HIS A 89 26.25 -16.35 -27.92
C HIS A 89 26.03 -14.83 -27.96
N ALA A 90 25.61 -14.27 -29.10
CA ALA A 90 25.34 -12.83 -29.20
C ALA A 90 24.10 -12.38 -28.40
N ALA A 91 23.23 -13.31 -27.99
CA ALA A 91 22.06 -13.02 -27.15
C ALA A 91 22.37 -12.88 -25.65
N VAL A 92 23.55 -13.32 -25.20
CA VAL A 92 23.87 -13.42 -23.77
C VAL A 92 23.74 -12.08 -23.00
N PRO A 93 24.17 -10.92 -23.53
CA PRO A 93 23.96 -9.64 -22.85
C PRO A 93 22.48 -9.30 -22.60
N TRP A 94 21.56 -9.81 -23.42
CA TRP A 94 20.12 -9.54 -23.27
C TRP A 94 19.56 -10.26 -22.04
N LEU A 95 20.08 -11.46 -21.75
CA LEU A 95 19.68 -12.22 -20.58
C LEU A 95 20.01 -11.46 -19.29
N TYR A 96 21.16 -10.77 -19.23
CA TYR A 96 21.52 -9.96 -18.06
C TYR A 96 20.55 -8.82 -17.79
N LEU A 97 20.10 -8.13 -18.84
CA LEU A 97 19.11 -7.07 -18.73
C LEU A 97 17.76 -7.62 -18.24
N VAL A 98 17.34 -8.79 -18.75
CA VAL A 98 16.11 -9.45 -18.30
C VAL A 98 16.21 -9.90 -16.84
N MET A 99 17.33 -10.50 -16.44
CA MET A 99 17.57 -10.98 -15.08
C MET A 99 17.51 -9.84 -14.05
N MET A 100 18.06 -8.68 -14.39
CA MET A 100 17.96 -7.48 -13.55
C MET A 100 16.51 -6.95 -13.53
N SER A 101 15.86 -6.89 -14.69
CA SER A 101 14.50 -6.32 -14.83
C SER A 101 13.42 -7.13 -14.11
N ASN A 102 13.59 -8.45 -13.97
CA ASN A 102 12.63 -9.31 -13.28
C ASN A 102 12.35 -8.88 -11.82
N PHE A 103 13.36 -8.39 -11.09
CA PHE A 103 13.19 -7.96 -9.70
C PHE A 103 12.35 -6.67 -9.55
N PHE A 104 12.18 -5.91 -10.63
CA PHE A 104 11.42 -4.67 -10.63
C PHE A 104 9.94 -4.86 -11.01
N VAL A 105 9.61 -5.94 -11.72
CA VAL A 105 8.26 -6.19 -12.25
C VAL A 105 7.48 -7.20 -11.43
N VAL A 106 8.12 -8.31 -11.02
CA VAL A 106 7.45 -9.39 -10.28
C VAL A 106 7.93 -9.46 -8.84
N THR A 107 7.27 -10.28 -8.02
CA THR A 107 7.71 -10.51 -6.64
C THR A 107 9.09 -11.18 -6.63
N ARG A 108 9.90 -10.90 -5.60
CA ARG A 108 11.27 -11.43 -5.48
C ARG A 108 11.36 -12.95 -5.66
N HIS A 109 10.35 -13.71 -5.22
CA HIS A 109 10.32 -15.17 -5.34
C HIS A 109 10.05 -15.62 -6.78
N VAL A 110 9.15 -14.94 -7.50
CA VAL A 110 8.89 -15.20 -8.91
C VAL A 110 10.09 -14.76 -9.76
N ALA A 111 10.71 -13.62 -9.44
CA ALA A 111 11.93 -13.17 -10.10
C ALA A 111 13.08 -14.19 -9.97
N LEU A 112 13.28 -14.75 -8.77
CA LEU A 112 14.26 -15.82 -8.56
C LEU A 112 13.97 -17.06 -9.42
N ALA A 113 12.71 -17.49 -9.50
CA ALA A 113 12.32 -18.61 -10.34
C ALA A 113 12.58 -18.32 -11.84
N CYS A 114 12.20 -17.13 -12.33
CA CYS A 114 12.49 -16.71 -13.70
C CYS A 114 13.99 -16.68 -13.99
N ASN A 115 14.79 -16.12 -13.08
CA ASN A 115 16.24 -16.03 -13.26
C ASN A 115 16.91 -17.41 -13.20
N ALA A 116 16.45 -18.31 -12.33
CA ALA A 116 16.93 -19.69 -12.29
C ALA A 116 16.69 -20.41 -13.63
N THR A 117 15.51 -20.22 -14.24
CA THR A 117 15.20 -20.75 -15.57
C THR A 117 16.11 -20.15 -16.65
N LEU A 118 16.38 -18.84 -16.61
CA LEU A 118 17.29 -18.20 -17.56
C LEU A 118 18.73 -18.72 -17.42
N ILE A 119 19.20 -18.94 -16.20
CA ILE A 119 20.50 -19.57 -15.94
C ILE A 119 20.52 -20.99 -16.50
N ALA A 120 19.48 -21.79 -16.28
CA ALA A 120 19.40 -23.14 -16.84
C ALA A 120 19.43 -23.14 -18.38
N VAL A 121 18.71 -22.20 -19.03
CA VAL A 121 18.76 -22.01 -20.49
C VAL A 121 20.17 -21.63 -20.93
N LEU A 122 20.84 -20.71 -20.22
CA LEU A 122 22.21 -20.31 -20.51
C LEU A 122 23.18 -21.50 -20.42
N LEU A 123 23.04 -22.37 -19.42
CA LEU A 123 23.85 -23.57 -19.25
C LEU A 123 23.68 -24.58 -20.40
N VAL A 124 22.47 -24.65 -20.99
CA VAL A 124 22.17 -25.55 -22.11
C VAL A 124 22.59 -24.96 -23.45
N VAL A 125 22.37 -23.66 -23.67
CA VAL A 125 22.60 -22.98 -24.95
C VAL A 125 24.07 -22.64 -25.17
N THR A 126 24.80 -22.31 -24.11
CA THR A 126 26.22 -21.97 -24.19
C THR A 126 27.01 -23.25 -24.46
N PRO A 127 27.53 -23.48 -25.68
CA PRO A 127 28.17 -24.75 -26.00
C PRO A 127 29.48 -24.90 -25.25
N SER A 128 29.92 -26.13 -25.01
CA SER A 128 31.24 -26.49 -24.47
C SER A 128 32.43 -25.95 -25.28
N THR A 129 32.17 -25.32 -26.43
CA THR A 129 33.17 -24.75 -27.34
C THR A 129 33.66 -23.35 -26.96
N LEU A 130 33.01 -22.63 -26.04
CA LEU A 130 33.42 -21.26 -25.63
C LEU A 130 34.61 -21.25 -24.64
N GLY A 131 35.12 -22.44 -24.28
CA GLY A 131 36.17 -22.60 -23.28
C GLY A 131 35.64 -22.43 -21.86
N ALA A 132 36.33 -23.04 -20.91
CA ALA A 132 35.92 -23.03 -19.50
C ALA A 132 35.84 -21.60 -18.93
N GLU A 133 36.71 -20.69 -19.38
CA GLU A 133 36.80 -19.32 -18.88
C GLU A 133 35.54 -18.49 -19.16
N HIS A 134 35.02 -18.52 -20.39
CA HIS A 134 33.78 -17.83 -20.74
C HIS A 134 32.60 -18.43 -19.97
N PHE A 135 32.54 -19.75 -19.85
CA PHE A 135 31.49 -20.42 -19.08
C PHE A 135 31.47 -19.97 -17.61
N PHE A 136 32.63 -19.97 -16.94
CA PHE A 136 32.75 -19.50 -15.57
C PHE A 136 32.37 -18.02 -15.43
N SER A 137 32.81 -17.17 -16.35
CA SER A 137 32.47 -15.74 -16.36
C SER A 137 30.96 -15.53 -16.48
N LEU A 138 30.30 -16.22 -17.42
CA LEU A 138 28.87 -16.08 -17.64
C LEU A 138 28.04 -16.54 -16.44
N LEU A 139 28.42 -17.66 -15.82
CA LEU A 139 27.78 -18.16 -14.61
C LEU A 139 28.00 -17.22 -13.42
N ALA A 140 29.24 -16.76 -13.21
CA ALA A 140 29.58 -15.83 -12.14
C ALA A 140 28.78 -14.52 -12.24
N VAL A 141 28.73 -13.91 -13.44
CA VAL A 141 27.96 -12.67 -13.68
C VAL A 141 26.47 -12.90 -13.46
N SER A 142 25.91 -14.03 -13.93
CA SER A 142 24.49 -14.36 -13.76
C SER A 142 24.11 -14.51 -12.28
N LEU A 143 24.97 -15.16 -11.49
CA LEU A 143 24.79 -15.31 -10.05
C LEU A 143 24.95 -13.97 -9.31
N LEU A 144 25.94 -13.15 -9.69
CA LEU A 144 26.15 -11.82 -9.11
C LEU A 144 24.97 -10.89 -9.38
N ILE A 145 24.46 -10.83 -10.62
CA ILE A 145 23.28 -10.03 -10.96
C ILE A 145 22.06 -10.50 -10.18
N THR A 146 21.85 -11.82 -10.07
CA THR A 146 20.72 -12.38 -9.31
C THR A 146 20.84 -12.08 -7.82
N GLY A 147 22.03 -12.22 -7.24
CA GLY A 147 22.30 -11.94 -5.82
C GLY A 147 22.15 -10.46 -5.48
N LEU A 148 22.77 -9.58 -6.28
CA LEU A 148 22.65 -8.13 -6.13
C LEU A 148 21.21 -7.66 -6.33
N GLY A 149 20.52 -8.16 -7.35
CA GLY A 149 19.10 -7.85 -7.61
C GLY A 149 18.21 -8.28 -6.43
N TYR A 150 18.45 -9.46 -5.86
CA TYR A 150 17.75 -9.92 -4.67
C TYR A 150 18.03 -9.05 -3.44
N MET A 151 19.30 -8.69 -3.19
CA MET A 151 19.68 -7.81 -2.07
C MET A 151 19.06 -6.41 -2.22
N LEU A 152 19.07 -5.84 -3.42
CA LEU A 152 18.46 -4.54 -3.68
C LEU A 152 16.94 -4.62 -3.47
N ALA A 153 16.28 -5.67 -3.95
CA ALA A 153 14.87 -5.89 -3.72
C ALA A 153 14.52 -6.02 -2.23
N LEU A 154 15.38 -6.68 -1.44
CA LEU A 154 15.25 -6.73 0.02
C LEU A 154 15.40 -5.35 0.66
N ARG A 155 16.43 -4.60 0.26
CA ARG A 155 16.72 -3.28 0.83
C ARG A 155 15.60 -2.29 0.55
N VAL A 156 15.13 -2.23 -0.70
CA VAL A 156 14.03 -1.34 -1.13
C VAL A 156 12.75 -1.65 -0.36
N GLU A 157 12.42 -2.93 -0.15
CA GLU A 157 11.25 -3.30 0.66
C GLU A 157 11.43 -2.90 2.14
N GLY A 158 12.65 -3.05 2.69
CA GLY A 158 12.96 -2.65 4.07
C GLY A 158 12.88 -1.13 4.28
N ASP A 159 13.56 -0.35 3.44
CA ASP A 159 13.54 1.11 3.50
C ASP A 159 12.12 1.66 3.31
N ARG A 160 11.32 1.01 2.46
CA ARG A 160 9.91 1.33 2.28
C ARG A 160 9.11 1.12 3.57
N VAL A 161 9.27 -0.02 4.25
CA VAL A 161 8.59 -0.26 5.53
C VAL A 161 9.00 0.79 6.56
N GLN A 162 10.27 1.19 6.59
CA GLN A 162 10.74 2.25 7.49
C GLN A 162 10.17 3.62 7.13
N LEU A 163 10.11 3.99 5.85
CA LEU A 163 9.47 5.23 5.39
C LEU A 163 7.97 5.23 5.70
N GLU A 164 7.30 4.09 5.53
CA GLU A 164 5.90 3.92 5.91
C GLU A 164 5.70 4.05 7.44
N GLN A 165 6.66 3.60 8.25
CA GLN A 165 6.69 3.79 9.69
C GLN A 165 7.00 5.23 10.11
N LEU A 166 7.89 5.94 9.41
CA LEU A 166 8.17 7.36 9.66
C LEU A 166 6.94 8.23 9.33
N ALA A 167 6.15 7.83 8.34
CA ALA A 167 4.86 8.43 8.00
C ALA A 167 3.68 7.84 8.82
N SER A 168 3.90 7.42 10.06
CA SER A 168 2.86 6.87 10.96
C SER A 168 2.11 7.92 11.77
N HIS A 169 2.64 9.13 11.84
CA HIS A 169 2.06 10.23 12.62
C HIS A 169 1.65 11.38 11.69
N ASP A 170 0.63 12.11 12.12
CA ASP A 170 0.20 13.35 11.51
C ASP A 170 1.20 14.46 11.85
N SER A 171 1.67 15.20 10.84
CA SER A 171 2.75 16.19 11.00
C SER A 171 2.33 17.42 11.81
N LEU A 172 1.03 17.75 11.84
CA LEU A 172 0.53 18.91 12.57
C LEU A 172 0.30 18.58 14.05
N THR A 173 -0.44 17.50 14.32
CA THR A 173 -0.87 17.15 15.69
C THR A 173 0.10 16.22 16.42
N GLY A 174 1.01 15.57 15.69
CA GLY A 174 1.87 14.52 16.21
C GLY A 174 1.12 13.28 16.70
N LEU A 175 -0.18 13.14 16.40
CA LEU A 175 -0.96 11.95 16.70
C LEU A 175 -0.67 10.84 15.68
N PRO A 176 -0.78 9.57 16.06
CA PRO A 176 -0.89 8.47 15.10
C PRO A 176 -1.96 8.76 14.03
N ASN A 177 -1.65 8.50 12.77
CA ASN A 177 -2.56 8.82 11.67
C ASN A 177 -3.53 7.66 11.35
N ARG A 178 -4.38 7.87 10.34
CA ARG A 178 -5.32 6.85 9.81
C ARG A 178 -4.70 5.47 9.61
N ARG A 179 -3.45 5.35 9.14
CA ARG A 179 -2.82 4.03 8.92
C ARG A 179 -2.58 3.31 10.23
N MET A 180 -2.18 4.04 11.27
CA MET A 180 -1.99 3.47 12.59
C MET A 180 -3.31 3.07 13.24
N LEU A 181 -4.36 3.87 13.03
CA LEU A 181 -5.71 3.51 13.44
C LEU A 181 -6.14 2.17 12.81
N GLU A 182 -6.07 2.06 11.48
CA GLU A 182 -6.48 0.84 10.77
C GLU A 182 -5.77 -0.41 11.33
N ARG A 183 -4.47 -0.28 11.63
CA ARG A 183 -3.67 -1.37 12.23
C ARG A 183 -4.14 -1.68 13.66
N SER A 184 -4.35 -0.67 14.51
CA SER A 184 -4.82 -0.87 15.89
C SER A 184 -6.20 -1.54 15.92
N LEU A 185 -7.15 -1.06 15.11
CA LEU A 185 -8.49 -1.65 15.04
C LEU A 185 -8.44 -3.10 14.53
N SER A 186 -7.66 -3.36 13.47
CA SER A 186 -7.50 -4.71 12.92
C SER A 186 -6.95 -5.70 13.95
N GLN A 187 -5.97 -5.27 14.75
CA GLN A 187 -5.38 -6.10 15.80
C GLN A 187 -6.39 -6.42 16.91
N ARG A 188 -7.25 -5.46 17.28
CA ARG A 188 -8.25 -5.64 18.34
C ARG A 188 -9.40 -6.53 17.91
N VAL A 189 -9.88 -6.36 16.68
CA VAL A 189 -10.92 -7.25 16.11
C VAL A 189 -10.39 -8.68 15.97
N ALA A 190 -9.13 -8.85 15.59
CA ALA A 190 -8.52 -10.17 15.46
C ALA A 190 -8.08 -10.81 16.79
N ASP A 191 -8.11 -10.10 17.93
CA ASP A 191 -7.65 -10.64 19.23
C ASP A 191 -8.60 -11.74 19.72
N PRO A 192 -8.15 -13.00 19.87
CA PRO A 192 -8.98 -14.08 20.41
C PRO A 192 -9.47 -13.82 21.84
N ARG A 193 -8.83 -12.89 22.56
CA ARG A 193 -9.19 -12.50 23.94
C ARG A 193 -10.10 -11.28 23.98
N ARG A 194 -10.58 -10.76 22.84
CA ARG A 194 -11.41 -9.54 22.77
C ARG A 194 -12.66 -9.59 23.65
N ALA A 195 -13.25 -10.77 23.86
CA ALA A 195 -14.38 -10.97 24.79
C ALA A 195 -14.04 -10.57 26.24
N THR A 196 -12.79 -10.75 26.66
CA THR A 196 -12.27 -10.37 28.00
C THR A 196 -11.55 -9.03 28.01
N ARG A 197 -11.19 -8.51 26.83
CA ARG A 197 -10.50 -7.24 26.61
C ARG A 197 -11.39 -6.34 25.76
N ARG A 198 -12.52 -5.94 26.33
CA ARG A 198 -13.50 -5.09 25.65
C ARG A 198 -12.89 -3.73 25.32
N HIS A 199 -13.22 -3.25 24.13
CA HIS A 199 -12.73 -2.00 23.57
C HIS A 199 -13.91 -1.14 23.16
N GLY A 200 -13.78 0.17 23.33
CA GLY A 200 -14.69 1.15 22.77
C GLY A 200 -13.97 2.02 21.76
N LEU A 201 -14.69 2.40 20.71
CA LEU A 201 -14.26 3.31 19.67
C LEU A 201 -15.11 4.57 19.77
N ILE A 202 -14.47 5.73 19.67
CA ILE A 202 -15.14 7.03 19.59
C ILE A 202 -14.59 7.74 18.36
N VAL A 203 -15.46 8.12 17.43
CA VAL A 203 -15.15 8.98 16.28
C VAL A 203 -15.63 10.40 16.62
N LEU A 204 -14.74 11.37 16.48
CA LEU A 204 -14.95 12.79 16.73
C LEU A 204 -14.81 13.57 15.43
N ASP A 205 -15.60 14.64 15.31
CA ASP A 205 -15.46 15.63 14.26
C ASP A 205 -15.75 17.03 14.80
N ILE A 206 -14.98 18.02 14.33
CA ILE A 206 -15.14 19.41 14.73
C ILE A 206 -16.29 20.03 13.95
N ASP A 207 -17.31 20.50 14.67
CA ASP A 207 -18.49 21.09 14.04
C ASP A 207 -18.12 22.38 13.31
N HIS A 208 -18.60 22.53 12.07
CA HIS A 208 -18.40 23.71 11.23
C HIS A 208 -16.92 24.09 11.01
N PHE A 209 -15.99 23.13 11.02
CA PHE A 209 -14.55 23.41 10.89
C PHE A 209 -14.18 24.16 9.61
N LYS A 210 -14.87 23.89 8.50
CA LYS A 210 -14.68 24.65 7.26
C LYS A 210 -14.96 26.14 7.45
N GLU A 211 -16.00 26.51 8.19
CA GLU A 211 -16.32 27.92 8.48
C GLU A 211 -15.23 28.58 9.33
N VAL A 212 -14.61 27.85 10.26
CA VAL A 212 -13.44 28.35 11.03
C VAL A 212 -12.29 28.70 10.09
N ASN A 213 -11.97 27.82 9.13
CA ASN A 213 -10.93 28.08 8.14
C ASN A 213 -11.29 29.24 7.22
N ASP A 214 -12.54 29.30 6.75
CA ASP A 214 -12.99 30.30 5.79
C ASP A 214 -13.04 31.72 6.43
N LEU A 215 -13.40 31.83 7.71
CA LEU A 215 -13.48 33.13 8.42
C LEU A 215 -12.15 33.60 9.00
N TYR A 216 -11.32 32.69 9.53
CA TYR A 216 -10.12 33.06 10.31
C TYR A 216 -8.81 32.58 9.70
N GLY A 217 -8.88 31.87 8.58
CA GLY A 217 -7.73 31.31 7.88
C GLY A 217 -7.23 29.98 8.47
N HIS A 218 -6.43 29.29 7.67
CA HIS A 218 -5.91 27.96 8.01
C HIS A 218 -5.05 27.90 9.27
N ALA A 219 -4.35 28.99 9.62
CA ALA A 219 -3.54 29.04 10.84
C ALA A 219 -4.40 28.86 12.11
N GLU A 220 -5.62 29.40 12.11
CA GLU A 220 -6.54 29.24 13.22
C GLU A 220 -7.14 27.83 13.25
N GLY A 221 -7.47 27.26 12.08
CA GLY A 221 -7.85 25.85 11.98
C GLY A 221 -6.77 24.92 12.52
N ASP A 222 -5.50 25.16 12.17
CA ASP A 222 -4.35 24.38 12.64
C ASP A 222 -4.15 24.48 14.15
N ARG A 223 -4.38 25.66 14.74
CA ARG A 223 -4.37 25.87 16.20
C ARG A 223 -5.45 25.01 16.87
N VAL A 224 -6.69 25.07 16.37
CA VAL A 224 -7.83 24.30 16.91
C VAL A 224 -7.57 22.80 16.83
N LEU A 225 -7.02 22.31 15.72
CA LEU A 225 -6.64 20.91 15.55
C LEU A 225 -5.57 20.47 16.55
N THR A 226 -4.56 21.31 16.76
CA THR A 226 -3.47 21.03 17.71
C THR A 226 -3.96 21.04 19.15
N GLU A 227 -4.85 21.97 19.51
CA GLU A 227 -5.47 22.03 20.84
C GLU A 227 -6.37 20.84 21.12
N LEU A 228 -7.21 20.44 20.15
CA LEU A 228 -8.03 19.25 20.29
C LEU A 228 -7.16 18.00 20.45
N ALA A 229 -6.08 17.88 19.67
CA ALA A 229 -5.14 16.76 19.79
C ALA A 229 -4.50 16.67 21.19
N ALA A 230 -4.03 17.80 21.72
CA ALA A 230 -3.46 17.88 23.06
C ALA A 230 -4.49 17.54 24.14
N LEU A 231 -5.72 18.05 24.00
CA LEU A 231 -6.82 17.77 24.90
C LEU A 231 -7.17 16.29 24.93
N LEU A 232 -7.36 15.66 23.77
CA LEU A 232 -7.68 14.24 23.68
C LEU A 232 -6.58 13.40 24.32
N ARG A 233 -5.30 13.70 24.03
CA ARG A 233 -4.16 13.03 24.67
C ARG A 233 -4.17 13.15 26.20
N ALA A 234 -4.55 14.30 26.75
CA ALA A 234 -4.62 14.50 28.19
C ALA A 234 -5.80 13.76 28.84
N GLN A 235 -6.84 13.41 28.07
CA GLN A 235 -8.05 12.74 28.58
C GLN A 235 -7.99 11.21 28.54
N VAL A 236 -7.01 10.64 27.83
CA VAL A 236 -6.84 9.20 27.67
C VAL A 236 -5.77 8.64 28.61
N ARG A 237 -5.87 7.35 28.95
CA ARG A 237 -4.87 6.66 29.79
C ARG A 237 -3.80 6.03 28.89
N ALA A 238 -2.69 5.58 29.49
CA ALA A 238 -1.59 4.92 28.76
C ALA A 238 -1.98 3.76 27.80
N PRO A 239 -2.98 2.89 28.08
CA PRO A 239 -3.39 1.83 27.15
C PRO A 239 -4.39 2.29 26.06
N ASP A 240 -4.90 3.50 26.17
CA ASP A 240 -5.85 4.10 25.23
C ASP A 240 -5.08 4.88 24.16
N GLU A 241 -5.62 4.96 22.96
CA GLU A 241 -4.95 5.53 21.81
C GLU A 241 -5.81 6.63 21.17
N VAL A 242 -5.16 7.71 20.73
CA VAL A 242 -5.80 8.81 20.00
C VAL A 242 -5.16 8.90 18.62
N PHE A 243 -6.00 9.03 17.60
CA PHE A 243 -5.60 9.10 16.21
C PHE A 243 -6.21 10.32 15.53
N ARG A 244 -5.51 10.86 14.53
CA ARG A 244 -6.12 11.77 13.55
C ARG A 244 -6.46 10.98 12.29
N PHE A 245 -7.74 10.86 11.98
CA PHE A 245 -8.26 10.04 10.89
C PHE A 245 -8.35 10.80 9.56
N GLY A 246 -8.78 12.06 9.63
CA GLY A 246 -9.03 12.94 8.49
C GLY A 246 -8.64 14.39 8.78
N GLY A 247 -9.18 15.33 7.99
CA GLY A 247 -8.92 16.76 8.14
C GLY A 247 -9.25 17.24 9.55
N GLU A 248 -10.54 17.24 9.90
CA GLU A 248 -11.06 17.56 11.23
C GLU A 248 -11.49 16.35 12.07
N GLU A 249 -11.24 15.13 11.59
CA GLU A 249 -11.72 13.90 12.22
C GLU A 249 -10.67 13.24 13.13
N PHE A 250 -11.08 12.93 14.35
CA PHE A 250 -10.26 12.28 15.37
C PHE A 250 -10.90 10.97 15.81
N VAL A 251 -10.09 10.02 16.25
CA VAL A 251 -10.57 8.73 16.72
C VAL A 251 -9.88 8.36 18.02
N VAL A 252 -10.66 7.96 19.01
CA VAL A 252 -10.16 7.46 20.29
C VAL A 252 -10.53 5.99 20.42
N VAL A 253 -9.54 5.17 20.75
CA VAL A 253 -9.72 3.75 21.05
C VAL A 253 -9.34 3.52 22.50
N ALA A 254 -10.30 3.06 23.31
CA ALA A 254 -10.07 2.87 24.74
C ALA A 254 -10.42 1.45 25.19
N ARG A 255 -9.79 1.00 26.27
CA ARG A 255 -10.22 -0.23 26.96
C ARG A 255 -11.34 0.09 27.94
N LEU A 256 -12.53 -0.40 27.65
CA LEU A 256 -13.76 -0.11 28.39
C LEU A 256 -14.54 -1.41 28.55
N GLN A 257 -15.15 -1.61 29.71
CA GLN A 257 -15.84 -2.87 30.03
C GLN A 257 -17.31 -2.87 29.62
N SER A 258 -17.92 -1.70 29.40
CA SER A 258 -19.36 -1.59 29.12
C SER A 258 -19.70 -0.35 28.28
N ALA A 259 -20.88 -0.38 27.65
CA ALA A 259 -21.47 0.77 26.97
C ALA A 259 -21.69 1.96 27.93
N THR A 260 -21.94 1.70 29.22
CA THR A 260 -22.05 2.75 30.24
C THR A 260 -20.72 3.46 30.47
N GLU A 261 -19.61 2.73 30.55
CA GLU A 261 -18.27 3.32 30.63
C GLU A 261 -17.92 4.11 29.37
N LEU A 262 -18.28 3.58 28.18
CA LEU A 262 -18.12 4.28 26.92
C LEU A 262 -18.90 5.60 26.87
N SER A 263 -20.16 5.59 27.31
CA SER A 263 -20.99 6.78 27.39
C SER A 263 -20.42 7.82 28.35
N ALA A 264 -19.98 7.39 29.54
CA ALA A 264 -19.33 8.28 30.49
C ALA A 264 -18.02 8.88 29.95
N PHE A 265 -17.26 8.09 29.17
CA PHE A 265 -16.03 8.56 28.53
C PHE A 265 -16.31 9.54 27.38
N ALA A 266 -17.26 9.23 26.49
CA ALA A 266 -17.67 10.11 25.41
C ALA A 266 -18.16 11.46 25.95
N ARG A 267 -18.99 11.45 27.00
CA ARG A 267 -19.42 12.66 27.70
C ARG A 267 -18.24 13.47 28.24
N ARG A 268 -17.27 12.82 28.89
CA ARG A 268 -16.08 13.49 29.42
C ARG A 268 -15.27 14.17 28.31
N LEU A 269 -15.07 13.50 27.17
CA LEU A 269 -14.36 14.07 26.03
C LEU A 269 -15.12 15.25 25.44
N HIS A 270 -16.43 15.10 25.25
CA HIS A 270 -17.32 16.14 24.76
C HIS A 270 -17.26 17.40 25.64
N ASP A 271 -17.47 17.25 26.94
CA ASP A 271 -17.51 18.37 27.89
C ASP A 271 -16.14 19.07 27.99
N ALA A 272 -15.05 18.30 27.94
CA ALA A 272 -13.70 18.83 27.90
C ALA A 272 -13.47 19.67 26.64
N ALA A 273 -13.81 19.13 25.46
CA ALA A 273 -13.66 19.85 24.19
C ALA A 273 -14.52 21.12 24.15
N ARG A 274 -15.79 21.03 24.55
CA ARG A 274 -16.71 22.16 24.66
C ARG A 274 -16.21 23.25 25.62
N THR A 275 -15.43 22.89 26.63
CA THR A 275 -14.86 23.86 27.59
C THR A 275 -13.58 24.50 27.09
N ALA A 276 -12.69 23.71 26.46
CA ALA A 276 -11.36 24.17 26.10
C ALA A 276 -11.29 24.82 24.72
N LEU A 277 -12.04 24.32 23.73
CA LEU A 277 -11.95 24.81 22.37
C LEU A 277 -12.68 26.15 22.23
N ARG A 278 -11.90 27.20 21.98
CA ARG A 278 -12.38 28.57 21.79
C ARG A 278 -11.84 29.09 20.47
N GLY A 279 -12.69 29.72 19.68
CA GLY A 279 -12.32 30.50 18.51
C GLY A 279 -12.71 31.97 18.68
N PRO A 280 -12.42 32.82 17.67
CA PRO A 280 -12.64 34.26 17.78
C PRO A 280 -14.10 34.67 18.03
N ASN A 281 -15.07 33.89 17.52
CA ASN A 281 -16.51 34.13 17.71
C ASN A 281 -17.17 33.21 18.76
N GLY A 282 -16.39 32.57 19.64
CA GLY A 282 -16.91 31.81 20.77
C GLY A 282 -16.49 30.35 20.81
N THR A 283 -17.34 29.51 21.38
CA THR A 283 -17.06 28.08 21.59
C THR A 283 -17.06 27.33 20.26
N ILE A 284 -16.00 26.56 20.01
CA ILE A 284 -15.97 25.57 18.93
C ILE A 284 -16.42 24.23 19.53
N THR A 285 -17.40 23.59 18.91
CA THR A 285 -18.00 22.34 19.41
C THR A 285 -17.54 21.14 18.61
N VAL A 286 -17.76 19.95 19.16
CA VAL A 286 -17.45 18.68 18.52
C VAL A 286 -18.66 17.77 18.61
N SER A 287 -18.86 16.97 17.57
CA SER A 287 -19.82 15.87 17.58
C SER A 287 -19.09 14.54 17.73
N LEU A 288 -19.68 13.61 18.48
CA LEU A 288 -19.10 12.29 18.76
C LEU A 288 -20.05 11.16 18.39
N GLY A 289 -19.51 10.11 17.79
CA GLY A 289 -20.17 8.82 17.65
C GLY A 289 -19.32 7.73 18.28
N ALA A 290 -19.92 6.84 19.07
CA ALA A 290 -19.16 5.81 19.77
C ALA A 290 -19.79 4.43 19.65
N ALA A 291 -18.97 3.38 19.62
CA ALA A 291 -19.43 1.99 19.59
C ALA A 291 -18.50 1.07 20.40
N MET A 292 -19.08 0.15 21.17
CA MET A 292 -18.34 -0.95 21.79
C MET A 292 -17.95 -1.98 20.75
N LEU A 293 -16.76 -2.58 20.83
CA LEU A 293 -16.39 -3.75 20.04
C LEU A 293 -17.23 -4.95 20.50
N CYS A 294 -17.94 -5.56 19.56
CA CYS A 294 -18.81 -6.71 19.79
C CYS A 294 -18.22 -7.92 19.05
N ASP A 295 -19.02 -8.57 18.20
CA ASP A 295 -18.66 -9.79 17.47
C ASP A 295 -18.26 -9.53 16.01
N GLU A 296 -17.88 -8.29 15.67
CA GLU A 296 -17.39 -7.96 14.34
C GLU A 296 -16.20 -8.84 13.93
N VAL A 297 -16.20 -9.25 12.67
CA VAL A 297 -15.07 -9.95 12.04
C VAL A 297 -14.10 -8.97 11.40
N GLN A 298 -14.61 -7.85 10.87
CA GLN A 298 -13.81 -6.81 10.24
C GLN A 298 -13.87 -5.51 11.03
N TRP A 299 -12.73 -4.84 11.13
CA TRP A 299 -12.65 -3.54 11.80
C TRP A 299 -13.49 -2.45 11.13
N HIS A 300 -13.74 -2.57 9.82
CA HIS A 300 -14.59 -1.63 9.07
C HIS A 300 -16.01 -1.60 9.62
N ASP A 301 -16.56 -2.75 10.01
CA ASP A 301 -17.92 -2.85 10.54
C ASP A 301 -18.03 -2.11 11.88
N TRP A 302 -17.03 -2.30 12.76
CA TRP A 302 -16.95 -1.61 14.05
C TRP A 302 -16.79 -0.09 13.87
N PHE A 303 -15.91 0.33 12.96
CA PHE A 303 -15.74 1.75 12.62
C PHE A 303 -17.02 2.36 12.06
N SER A 304 -17.69 1.65 11.15
CA SER A 304 -18.92 2.10 10.50
C SER A 304 -20.06 2.32 11.51
N ARG A 305 -20.15 1.51 12.59
CA ARG A 305 -21.15 1.74 13.65
C ARG A 305 -20.89 3.04 14.40
N ALA A 306 -19.64 3.30 14.79
CA ALA A 306 -19.29 4.54 15.46
C ALA A 306 -19.48 5.77 14.54
N ASP A 307 -19.14 5.65 13.25
CA ASP A 307 -19.36 6.69 12.26
C ASP A 307 -20.86 6.98 12.01
N THR A 308 -21.69 5.93 11.97
CA THR A 308 -23.15 6.08 11.87
C THR A 308 -23.71 6.84 13.07
N ALA A 309 -23.21 6.55 14.28
CA ALA A 309 -23.59 7.32 15.48
C ALA A 309 -23.12 8.78 15.40
N LEU A 310 -21.93 9.05 14.85
CA LEU A 310 -21.44 10.42 14.66
C LEU A 310 -22.33 11.18 13.67
N TYR A 311 -22.72 10.53 12.58
CA TYR A 311 -23.65 11.09 11.61
C TYR A 311 -25.01 11.43 12.26
N GLN A 312 -25.53 10.57 13.14
CA GLN A 312 -26.73 10.84 13.93
C GLN A 312 -26.54 12.05 14.86
N ALA A 313 -25.38 12.18 15.51
CA ALA A 313 -25.05 13.33 16.36
C ALA A 313 -25.09 14.64 15.55
N LYS A 314 -24.46 14.65 14.36
CA LYS A 314 -24.46 15.81 13.45
C LYS A 314 -25.86 16.19 12.98
N ASN A 315 -26.67 15.21 12.57
CA ASN A 315 -28.03 15.46 12.09
C ASN A 315 -29.03 15.84 13.19
N SER A 316 -28.72 15.50 14.44
CA SER A 316 -29.57 15.86 15.58
C SER A 316 -29.28 17.27 16.13
N GLY A 317 -28.48 18.07 15.41
CA GLY A 317 -28.15 19.45 15.79
C GLY A 317 -26.73 19.64 16.35
N ARG A 318 -25.81 18.68 16.13
CA ARG A 318 -24.39 18.75 16.51
C ARG A 318 -24.16 18.93 18.02
N ASP A 319 -22.91 19.18 18.43
CA ASP A 319 -22.52 19.48 19.82
C ASP A 319 -23.09 18.47 20.82
N ARG A 320 -22.88 17.19 20.50
CA ARG A 320 -23.37 16.05 21.28
C ARG A 320 -22.61 14.79 20.99
N TYR A 321 -22.85 13.79 21.82
CA TYR A 321 -22.38 12.43 21.59
C TYR A 321 -23.56 11.47 21.43
N VAL A 322 -23.39 10.46 20.57
CA VAL A 322 -24.33 9.35 20.38
C VAL A 322 -23.58 8.03 20.54
N ILE A 323 -24.19 7.08 21.25
CA ILE A 323 -23.65 5.72 21.43
C ILE A 323 -24.46 4.78 20.53
N ALA A 324 -23.78 4.05 19.66
CA ALA A 324 -24.38 3.02 18.83
C ALA A 324 -24.93 1.89 19.71
N GLU A 325 -26.06 1.32 19.31
CA GLU A 325 -26.58 0.12 19.94
C GLU A 325 -25.61 -1.06 19.75
N ASP A 326 -25.52 -1.91 20.77
CA ASP A 326 -24.77 -3.15 20.66
C ASP A 326 -25.49 -4.07 19.68
N VAL A 327 -24.73 -4.72 18.78
CA VAL A 327 -25.30 -5.75 17.91
C VAL A 327 -25.70 -6.91 18.83
N ALA A 328 -27.00 -7.20 18.91
CA ALA A 328 -27.51 -8.26 19.77
C ALA A 328 -26.82 -9.59 19.43
N GLN A 329 -26.42 -10.32 20.48
CA GLN A 329 -25.95 -11.70 20.35
C GLN A 329 -27.19 -12.59 20.21
N ASP A 330 -27.51 -12.98 18.97
CA ASP A 330 -28.39 -14.12 18.71
C ASP A 330 -27.60 -15.45 18.84
#